data_AF-A0A940HMP7-F1
#
_entry.id   AF-A0A940HMP7-F1
#
_cell.length_a   1.000
_cell.length_b   1.000
_cell.length_c   1.000
_cell.angle_alpha   90.00
_cell.angle_beta   90.00
_cell.angle_gamma   90.00
#
_symmetry.space_group_name_H-M   'P 1'
#
loop_
_entity.id
_entity.type
_entity.pdbx_description
1 polymer ?
#
loop_
_entity_poly.entity_id
_entity_poly.type
_entity_poly.pdbx_seq_one_letter_code
_entity_poly.pdbx_strand_id
1 'polypeptide(L)'
;MENKKTITVEDDNVKHSFRYQLDPMSLQKEGCTIPATQFCYDCLYDLQITITSDCNNGKLKNGVAFDTLIRNFSLANFDTTCVNNPQAFNVNFEMFLSKGTYEITKKLTVSQQAMNYYRTVFLKRNQCITLDSFANEVRKAQALGNNCAPECATCLSGLGDWQAFWAQYRQKGGIADIDTLKYKDGALKEYEMAIRACDDLCEKATPATDYRKMMLGDLFAPNGQYADTAKLDDPRNIFYHNDIANGKPLRVKPFYQQVISYKDAAGNPALVYREATGRMVPPQELTIDEFIANFEESWADSLLKFHPEYCALNYYEVMKPVSEWDRRFLATETYGVAKQKGYMNPTGSTATPFSYFSASGTADTDPVSTFLGVAFKSSLESALLNYETLNSQSYSMQGFSAYTALCQTGSSPLCASNTADGSYLANSTAICNADKDIAWKNFRSFYYQLKKEKILAFLKTVCGATVASQLGAEGHIPRFANEEFYSLFPVIGTPPNNTNEANQQKDAKAAEAKAYFNSNCEAYVDYWINSLLSSCTLYNESDLKTNVVPKLLEVCKQGADMDTSSGLVRYPLPVLINTGASRM
;
A
#
# COMPACT_ATOMS: atom_id res chain seq x y z
N MET A 1 16.35 -12.46 -37.44
CA MET A 1 17.28 -11.52 -38.10
C MET A 1 17.03 -11.58 -39.60
N GLU A 2 16.89 -10.43 -40.26
CA GLU A 2 16.70 -10.35 -41.71
C GLU A 2 17.78 -9.46 -42.31
N ASN A 3 18.31 -9.83 -43.48
CA ASN A 3 19.28 -9.04 -44.21
C ASN A 3 18.99 -9.13 -45.71
N LYS A 4 19.16 -8.01 -46.41
CA LYS A 4 18.93 -7.89 -47.84
C LYS A 4 20.20 -7.43 -48.54
N LYS A 5 20.45 -7.98 -49.72
CA LYS A 5 21.56 -7.58 -50.60
C LYS A 5 21.08 -7.52 -52.04
N THR A 6 21.30 -6.39 -52.68
CA THR A 6 21.07 -6.23 -54.12
C THR A 6 22.34 -6.56 -54.89
N ILE A 7 22.20 -7.30 -55.99
CA ILE A 7 23.28 -7.51 -56.95
C ILE A 7 22.80 -7.16 -58.35
N THR A 8 23.72 -6.64 -59.17
CA THR A 8 23.51 -6.44 -60.60
C THR A 8 24.39 -7.42 -61.34
N VAL A 9 23.78 -8.15 -62.28
CA VAL A 9 24.46 -9.10 -63.16
C VAL A 9 24.57 -8.45 -64.53
N GLU A 10 25.80 -8.34 -65.03
CA GLU A 10 26.10 -7.56 -66.24
C GLU A 10 25.99 -8.40 -67.54
N ASP A 11 26.17 -9.71 -67.42
CA ASP A 11 26.13 -10.67 -68.52
C ASP A 11 25.01 -11.71 -68.34
N ASP A 12 24.62 -12.37 -69.42
CA ASP A 12 23.63 -13.44 -69.37
C ASP A 12 24.23 -14.77 -68.90
N ASN A 13 23.45 -15.52 -68.12
CA ASN A 13 23.78 -16.87 -67.67
C ASN A 13 25.09 -16.97 -66.86
N VAL A 14 25.35 -15.99 -65.98
CA VAL A 14 26.49 -15.95 -65.08
C VAL A 14 26.24 -16.84 -63.87
N LYS A 15 27.23 -17.66 -63.52
CA LYS A 15 27.17 -18.54 -62.36
C LYS A 15 27.48 -17.78 -61.07
N HIS A 16 26.52 -17.74 -60.15
CA HIS A 16 26.69 -17.17 -58.81
C HIS A 16 26.65 -18.26 -57.73
N SER A 17 27.59 -18.21 -56.80
CA SER A 17 27.65 -19.09 -55.64
C SER A 17 27.13 -18.39 -54.39
N PHE A 18 26.23 -19.05 -53.67
CA PHE A 18 25.64 -18.57 -52.42
C PHE A 18 26.12 -19.44 -51.27
N ARG A 19 26.79 -18.83 -50.28
CA ARG A 19 27.38 -19.52 -49.13
C ARG A 19 26.89 -18.91 -47.83
N TYR A 20 26.31 -19.74 -46.96
CA TYR A 20 25.84 -19.34 -45.63
C TYR A 20 26.35 -20.34 -44.59
N GLN A 21 26.96 -19.81 -43.53
CA GLN A 21 27.53 -20.59 -42.43
C GLN A 21 27.05 -20.05 -41.09
N LEU A 22 26.69 -20.96 -40.18
CA LEU A 22 26.35 -20.65 -38.79
C LEU A 22 26.69 -21.86 -37.91
N ASP A 23 27.45 -21.63 -36.85
CA ASP A 23 27.72 -22.63 -35.82
C ASP A 23 26.78 -22.39 -34.64
N PRO A 24 25.77 -23.25 -34.41
CA PRO A 24 24.82 -23.05 -33.34
C PRO A 24 25.44 -23.38 -31.97
N MET A 25 24.94 -22.72 -30.92
CA MET A 25 25.30 -23.00 -29.54
C MET A 25 24.21 -23.81 -28.84
N SER A 26 24.55 -24.38 -27.68
CA SER A 26 23.60 -25.03 -26.78
C SER A 26 23.58 -24.32 -25.44
N LEU A 27 22.39 -24.12 -24.88
CA LEU A 27 22.22 -23.67 -23.50
C LEU A 27 22.21 -24.89 -22.59
N GLN A 28 23.12 -24.94 -21.62
CA GLN A 28 23.18 -26.01 -20.63
C GLN A 28 22.50 -25.56 -19.33
N LYS A 29 21.68 -26.42 -18.73
CA LYS A 29 20.96 -26.12 -17.47
C LYS A 29 20.83 -27.35 -16.60
N GLU A 30 20.90 -27.17 -15.29
CA GLU A 30 20.64 -28.23 -14.32
C GLU A 30 19.13 -28.41 -14.09
N GLY A 31 18.70 -29.67 -14.01
CA GLY A 31 17.33 -30.04 -13.61
C GLY A 31 17.15 -30.03 -12.09
N CYS A 32 15.90 -30.10 -11.64
CA CYS A 32 15.58 -30.05 -10.21
C CYS A 32 15.64 -31.40 -9.48
N THR A 33 15.84 -32.51 -10.19
CA THR A 33 15.95 -33.85 -9.59
C THR A 33 17.31 -34.02 -8.92
N ILE A 34 17.38 -34.68 -7.76
CA ILE A 34 18.65 -34.99 -7.08
C ILE A 34 19.07 -36.43 -7.42
N PRO A 35 20.30 -36.66 -7.92
CA PRO A 35 21.32 -35.68 -8.26
C PRO A 35 20.97 -34.89 -9.53
N ALA A 36 21.35 -33.60 -9.57
CA ALA A 36 21.05 -32.69 -10.67
C ALA A 36 21.64 -33.22 -11.99
N THR A 37 20.77 -33.67 -12.88
CA THR A 37 21.15 -34.06 -14.24
C THR A 37 21.16 -32.82 -15.13
N GLN A 38 22.25 -32.61 -15.85
CA GLN A 38 22.41 -31.53 -16.80
C GLN A 38 21.64 -31.80 -18.10
N PHE A 39 20.96 -30.79 -18.63
CA PHE A 39 20.21 -30.85 -19.88
C PHE A 39 20.64 -29.73 -20.81
N CYS A 40 20.54 -29.99 -22.11
CA CYS A 40 20.92 -29.05 -23.14
C CYS A 40 19.73 -28.64 -24.01
N TYR A 41 19.74 -27.39 -24.44
CA TYR A 41 18.78 -26.80 -25.35
C TYR A 41 19.55 -26.23 -26.53
N ASP A 42 19.50 -26.94 -27.66
CA ASP A 42 20.20 -26.51 -28.86
C ASP A 42 19.50 -25.32 -29.52
N CYS A 43 20.28 -24.32 -29.92
CA CYS A 43 19.78 -23.23 -30.74
C CYS A 43 19.58 -23.72 -32.18
N LEU A 44 18.36 -24.15 -32.51
CA LEU A 44 18.01 -24.64 -33.84
C LEU A 44 17.37 -23.53 -34.67
N TYR A 45 17.81 -23.37 -35.93
CA TYR A 45 17.44 -22.24 -36.77
C TYR A 45 16.81 -22.65 -38.09
N ASP A 46 15.77 -21.92 -38.47
CA ASP A 46 15.18 -21.91 -39.79
C ASP A 46 15.82 -20.77 -40.61
N LEU A 47 16.48 -21.10 -41.73
CA LEU A 47 17.01 -20.12 -42.67
C LEU A 47 16.15 -20.08 -43.93
N GLN A 48 15.47 -18.95 -44.16
CA GLN A 48 14.76 -18.69 -45.41
C GLN A 48 15.64 -17.82 -46.32
N ILE A 49 15.81 -18.25 -47.57
CA ILE A 49 16.53 -17.50 -48.60
C ILE A 49 15.55 -17.22 -49.73
N THR A 50 15.37 -15.93 -50.02
CA THR A 50 14.53 -15.46 -51.12
C THR A 50 15.38 -14.70 -52.13
N ILE A 51 15.28 -15.02 -53.42
CA ILE A 51 15.90 -14.27 -54.51
C ILE A 51 14.80 -13.85 -55.48
N THR A 52 14.67 -12.54 -55.69
CA THR A 52 13.71 -11.92 -56.62
C THR A 52 14.43 -11.10 -57.68
N SER A 53 13.80 -10.90 -58.84
CA SER A 53 14.35 -10.06 -59.93
C SER A 53 13.51 -8.81 -60.19
N ASP A 54 14.16 -7.78 -60.73
CA ASP A 54 13.62 -6.47 -61.11
C ASP A 54 12.51 -6.44 -62.18
N CYS A 55 11.99 -7.60 -62.62
CA CYS A 55 10.98 -7.73 -63.67
C CYS A 55 9.93 -8.80 -63.31
N ASN A 56 9.30 -8.70 -62.13
CA ASN A 56 8.35 -9.68 -61.60
C ASN A 56 8.88 -11.13 -61.66
N ASN A 57 10.16 -11.33 -61.33
CA ASN A 57 10.87 -12.61 -61.39
C ASN A 57 11.00 -13.23 -62.80
N GLY A 58 10.63 -12.53 -63.87
CA GLY A 58 10.70 -13.02 -65.25
C GLY A 58 12.12 -13.37 -65.74
N LYS A 59 13.15 -12.95 -65.01
CA LYS A 59 14.57 -13.28 -65.26
C LYS A 59 15.08 -14.45 -64.42
N LEU A 60 14.20 -15.10 -63.66
CA LEU A 60 14.47 -16.33 -62.90
C LEU A 60 13.80 -17.51 -63.61
N LYS A 61 14.30 -18.72 -63.36
CA LYS A 61 13.78 -19.95 -63.96
C LYS A 61 12.27 -20.06 -63.69
N ASN A 62 11.48 -20.21 -64.76
CA ASN A 62 10.02 -20.29 -64.74
C ASN A 62 9.29 -19.03 -64.24
N GLY A 63 9.96 -17.87 -64.11
CA GLY A 63 9.31 -16.64 -63.67
C GLY A 63 8.95 -16.59 -62.18
N VAL A 64 9.51 -17.49 -61.37
CA VAL A 64 9.19 -17.63 -59.93
C VAL A 64 10.39 -17.22 -59.09
N ALA A 65 10.15 -16.51 -57.98
CA ALA A 65 11.19 -16.23 -57.00
C ALA A 65 11.78 -17.54 -56.47
N PHE A 66 13.09 -17.56 -56.24
CA PHE A 66 13.66 -18.61 -55.43
C PHE A 66 13.25 -18.32 -53.99
N ASP A 67 12.47 -19.19 -53.36
CA ASP A 67 12.11 -19.08 -51.94
C ASP A 67 12.28 -20.45 -51.30
N THR A 68 13.35 -20.60 -50.51
CA THR A 68 13.71 -21.89 -49.93
C THR A 68 13.93 -21.74 -48.44
N LEU A 69 13.22 -22.58 -47.68
CA LEU A 69 13.41 -22.75 -46.25
C LEU A 69 14.35 -23.94 -46.02
N ILE A 70 15.46 -23.67 -45.34
CA ILE A 70 16.52 -24.64 -45.10
C ILE A 70 16.67 -24.86 -43.60
N ARG A 71 16.87 -26.12 -43.23
CA ARG A 71 17.08 -26.59 -41.86
C ARG A 71 18.27 -27.55 -41.86
N ASN A 72 19.06 -27.51 -40.80
CA ASN A 72 20.17 -28.44 -40.57
C ASN A 72 19.87 -29.43 -39.43
N PHE A 73 18.60 -29.60 -39.07
CA PHE A 73 18.13 -30.50 -38.03
C PHE A 73 16.87 -31.22 -38.48
N SER A 74 16.59 -32.35 -37.83
CA SER A 74 15.36 -33.11 -38.05
C SER A 74 14.26 -32.63 -37.09
N LEU A 75 13.03 -32.52 -37.60
CA LEU A 75 11.85 -32.23 -36.77
C LEU A 75 11.42 -33.43 -35.92
N ALA A 76 11.95 -34.62 -36.18
CA ALA A 76 11.56 -35.84 -35.51
C ALA A 76 12.25 -36.02 -34.15
N ASN A 77 13.48 -35.52 -33.98
CA ASN A 77 14.31 -35.75 -32.80
C ASN A 77 15.08 -34.46 -32.44
N PHE A 78 14.76 -33.89 -31.28
CA PHE A 78 15.51 -32.79 -30.69
C PHE A 78 16.39 -33.32 -29.55
N ASP A 79 17.68 -32.97 -29.56
CA ASP A 79 18.62 -33.44 -28.54
C ASP A 79 18.40 -32.66 -27.23
N THR A 80 18.37 -33.38 -26.12
CA THR A 80 18.30 -32.78 -24.78
C THR A 80 19.50 -33.17 -23.92
N THR A 81 20.41 -33.96 -24.49
CA THR A 81 21.64 -34.42 -23.88
C THR A 81 22.75 -33.42 -24.18
N CYS A 82 23.63 -33.20 -23.21
CA CYS A 82 24.78 -32.31 -23.39
C CYS A 82 25.97 -33.00 -24.06
N VAL A 83 25.70 -34.05 -24.84
CA VAL A 83 26.74 -34.90 -25.44
C VAL A 83 27.05 -34.47 -26.86
N ASN A 84 26.02 -34.13 -27.64
CA ASN A 84 26.20 -33.74 -29.03
C ASN A 84 26.09 -32.22 -29.16
N ASN A 85 26.97 -31.65 -29.99
CA ASN A 85 26.78 -30.28 -30.42
C ASN A 85 25.73 -30.23 -31.52
N PRO A 86 24.92 -29.16 -31.60
CA PRO A 86 24.00 -28.96 -32.69
C PRO A 86 24.79 -28.91 -33.99
N GLN A 87 24.23 -29.55 -35.02
CA GLN A 87 24.91 -29.59 -36.32
C GLN A 87 25.18 -28.18 -36.83
N ALA A 88 26.35 -27.96 -37.40
CA ALA A 88 26.67 -26.70 -38.04
C ALA A 88 25.78 -26.49 -39.27
N PHE A 89 25.36 -25.25 -39.49
CA PHE A 89 24.56 -24.86 -40.64
C PHE A 89 25.51 -24.48 -41.77
N ASN A 90 25.62 -25.31 -42.82
CA ASN A 90 26.48 -25.05 -43.99
C ASN A 90 25.67 -25.19 -45.28
N VAL A 91 25.20 -24.06 -45.82
CA VAL A 91 24.43 -24.04 -47.07
C VAL A 91 25.28 -23.47 -48.18
N ASN A 92 25.45 -24.27 -49.23
CA ASN A 92 26.09 -23.86 -50.47
C ASN A 92 25.23 -24.29 -51.66
N PHE A 93 24.88 -23.35 -52.53
CA PHE A 93 24.26 -23.67 -53.80
C PHE A 93 24.70 -22.66 -54.86
N GLU A 94 24.49 -23.05 -56.10
CA GLU A 94 24.88 -22.26 -57.27
C GLU A 94 23.64 -22.01 -58.12
N MET A 95 23.54 -20.80 -58.64
CA MET A 95 22.44 -20.41 -59.54
C MET A 95 23.03 -19.64 -60.71
N PHE A 96 22.52 -19.93 -61.90
CA PHE A 96 22.80 -19.13 -63.07
C PHE A 96 21.81 -17.97 -63.12
N LEU A 97 22.31 -16.74 -63.19
CA LEU A 97 21.53 -15.52 -63.27
C LEU A 97 21.81 -14.82 -64.61
N SER A 98 20.77 -14.30 -65.23
CA SER A 98 20.88 -13.51 -66.46
C SER A 98 21.08 -12.03 -66.15
N LYS A 99 21.36 -11.22 -67.17
CA LYS A 99 21.58 -9.79 -67.00
C LYS A 99 20.38 -9.11 -66.32
N GLY A 100 20.61 -8.44 -65.20
CA GLY A 100 19.56 -7.77 -64.44
C GLY A 100 19.90 -7.49 -62.99
N THR A 101 18.95 -6.88 -62.28
CA THR A 101 19.08 -6.59 -60.85
C THR A 101 18.28 -7.59 -60.03
N TYR A 102 18.90 -8.15 -59.00
CA TYR A 102 18.32 -9.14 -58.12
C TYR A 102 18.39 -8.69 -56.66
N GLU A 103 17.33 -8.92 -55.90
CA GLU A 103 17.32 -8.75 -54.44
C GLU A 103 17.41 -10.12 -53.78
N ILE A 104 18.44 -10.30 -52.95
CA ILE A 104 18.64 -11.50 -52.13
C ILE A 104 18.28 -11.15 -50.70
N THR A 105 17.21 -11.76 -50.20
CA THR A 105 16.78 -11.66 -48.80
C THR A 105 17.15 -12.94 -48.08
N LYS A 106 17.80 -12.82 -46.92
CA LYS A 106 18.03 -13.93 -46.00
C LYS A 106 17.37 -13.63 -44.66
N LYS A 107 16.59 -14.57 -44.14
CA LYS A 107 15.91 -14.48 -42.86
C LYS A 107 16.25 -15.69 -42.00
N LEU A 108 16.92 -15.43 -40.88
CA LEU A 108 17.27 -16.43 -39.88
C LEU A 108 16.35 -16.28 -38.67
N THR A 109 15.63 -17.33 -38.32
CA THR A 109 14.74 -17.40 -37.16
C THR A 109 15.04 -18.62 -36.31
N VAL A 110 14.89 -18.51 -34.99
CA VAL A 110 14.88 -19.69 -34.12
C VAL A 110 13.66 -20.54 -34.49
N SER A 111 13.85 -21.85 -34.59
CA SER A 111 12.77 -22.75 -34.96
C SER A 111 11.69 -22.78 -33.87
N GLN A 112 10.48 -22.38 -34.25
CA GLN A 112 9.34 -22.36 -33.32
C GLN A 112 8.99 -23.78 -32.82
N GLN A 113 9.18 -24.80 -33.66
CA GLN A 113 8.90 -26.18 -33.31
C GLN A 113 9.89 -26.71 -32.26
N ALA A 114 11.18 -26.45 -32.45
CA ALA A 114 12.21 -26.78 -31.46
C ALA A 114 11.96 -26.03 -30.14
N MET A 115 11.64 -24.73 -30.20
CA MET A 115 11.33 -23.93 -29.03
C MET A 115 10.14 -24.49 -28.25
N ASN A 116 9.06 -24.86 -28.93
CA ASN A 116 7.88 -25.45 -28.31
C ASN A 116 8.21 -26.79 -27.65
N TYR A 117 8.99 -27.65 -28.32
CA TYR A 117 9.45 -28.90 -27.72
C TYR A 117 10.30 -28.67 -26.47
N TYR A 118 11.32 -27.81 -26.55
CA TYR A 118 12.20 -27.50 -25.42
C TYR A 118 11.46 -26.88 -24.23
N ARG A 119 10.40 -26.10 -24.46
CA ARG A 119 9.49 -25.66 -23.39
C ARG A 119 8.84 -26.84 -22.67
N THR A 120 8.39 -27.88 -23.37
CA THR A 120 7.83 -29.07 -22.70
C THR A 120 8.87 -29.83 -21.89
N VAL A 121 10.11 -29.90 -22.36
CA VAL A 121 11.23 -30.51 -21.65
C VAL A 121 11.55 -29.71 -20.38
N PHE A 122 11.64 -28.38 -20.51
CA PHE A 122 11.85 -27.48 -19.38
C PHE A 122 10.75 -27.62 -18.33
N LEU A 123 9.48 -27.60 -18.74
CA LEU A 123 8.36 -27.78 -17.83
C LEU A 123 8.42 -29.13 -17.10
N LYS A 124 8.79 -30.22 -17.77
CA LYS A 124 8.87 -31.54 -17.11
C LYS A 124 10.08 -31.70 -16.18
N ARG A 125 11.22 -31.11 -16.53
CA ARG A 125 12.52 -31.39 -15.86
C ARG A 125 12.96 -30.32 -14.87
N ASN A 126 12.41 -29.11 -14.96
CA ASN A 126 12.66 -28.00 -14.02
C ASN A 126 11.45 -27.69 -13.12
N GLN A 127 10.49 -28.61 -13.00
CA GLN A 127 9.48 -28.58 -11.93
C GLN A 127 10.13 -29.11 -10.63
N CYS A 128 10.64 -28.20 -9.81
CA CYS A 128 11.31 -28.54 -8.54
C CYS A 128 10.34 -29.01 -7.45
N ILE A 129 9.06 -28.67 -7.57
CA ILE A 129 7.98 -29.10 -6.69
C ILE A 129 6.78 -29.48 -7.56
N THR A 130 6.05 -30.52 -7.17
CA THR A 130 4.78 -30.88 -7.83
C THR A 130 3.63 -30.12 -7.19
N LEU A 131 2.52 -29.97 -7.92
CA LEU A 131 1.29 -29.41 -7.33
C LEU A 131 0.86 -30.21 -6.10
N ASP A 132 1.02 -31.53 -6.10
CA ASP A 132 0.73 -32.38 -4.94
C ASP A 132 1.74 -32.18 -3.80
N SER A 133 3.02 -31.98 -4.10
CA SER A 133 4.03 -31.65 -3.09
C SER A 133 3.71 -30.33 -2.43
N PHE A 134 3.42 -29.30 -3.24
CA PHE A 134 3.01 -27.99 -2.79
C PHE A 134 1.69 -28.07 -2.00
N ALA A 135 0.68 -28.76 -2.51
CA ALA A 135 -0.60 -28.96 -1.84
C ALA A 135 -0.43 -29.75 -0.53
N ASN A 136 0.50 -30.70 -0.47
CA ASN A 136 0.81 -31.44 0.75
C ASN A 136 1.62 -30.61 1.74
N GLU A 137 2.50 -29.72 1.30
CA GLU A 137 3.17 -28.73 2.15
C GLU A 137 2.17 -27.72 2.71
N VAL A 138 1.29 -27.17 1.87
CA VAL A 138 0.18 -26.30 2.28
C VAL A 138 -0.75 -27.05 3.25
N ARG A 139 -1.14 -28.30 2.96
CA ARG A 139 -1.95 -29.14 3.86
C ARG A 139 -1.24 -29.48 5.16
N LYS A 140 0.08 -29.70 5.16
CA LYS A 140 0.86 -29.92 6.39
C LYS A 140 0.97 -28.64 7.22
N ALA A 141 1.17 -27.49 6.57
CA ALA A 141 1.14 -26.18 7.22
C ALA A 141 -0.25 -25.88 7.80
N GLN A 142 -1.32 -26.25 7.10
CA GLN A 142 -2.72 -26.16 7.56
C GLN A 142 -3.03 -27.18 8.67
N ALA A 143 -2.49 -28.41 8.61
CA ALA A 143 -2.73 -29.46 9.60
C ALA A 143 -1.95 -29.25 10.92
N LEU A 144 -0.86 -28.48 10.89
CA LEU A 144 -0.16 -28.01 12.09
C LEU A 144 -0.87 -26.83 12.77
N GLY A 145 -1.84 -26.21 12.10
CA GLY A 145 -2.65 -25.12 12.62
C GLY A 145 -4.13 -25.49 12.66
N ASN A 146 -4.58 -26.12 13.75
CA ASN A 146 -6.02 -26.16 14.07
C ASN A 146 -6.63 -24.76 14.26
N ASN A 147 -5.82 -23.69 14.19
CA ASN A 147 -6.29 -22.33 14.02
C ASN A 147 -5.75 -21.80 12.69
N CYS A 148 -6.63 -21.53 11.72
CA CYS A 148 -6.29 -20.87 10.44
C CYS A 148 -5.72 -19.44 10.61
N ALA A 149 -5.72 -18.92 11.85
CA ALA A 149 -4.96 -17.75 12.27
C ALA A 149 -4.27 -18.07 13.61
N PRO A 150 -2.97 -17.80 13.80
CA PRO A 150 -2.35 -17.94 15.11
C PRO A 150 -3.09 -17.05 16.13
N GLU A 151 -3.00 -17.38 17.42
CA GLU A 151 -3.40 -16.44 18.47
C GLU A 151 -2.31 -15.36 18.61
N CYS A 152 -2.65 -14.16 19.09
CA CYS A 152 -1.69 -13.07 19.27
C CYS A 152 -0.36 -13.52 19.93
N ALA A 153 -0.44 -14.29 21.02
CA ALA A 153 0.72 -14.78 21.74
C ALA A 153 1.56 -15.79 20.92
N THR A 154 0.92 -16.67 20.16
CA THR A 154 1.61 -17.66 19.32
C THR A 154 2.18 -17.03 18.05
N CYS A 155 1.57 -15.97 17.53
CA CYS A 155 2.12 -15.19 16.42
C CYS A 155 3.42 -14.48 16.83
N LEU A 156 3.40 -13.72 17.92
CA LEU A 156 4.57 -12.98 18.39
C LEU A 156 5.72 -13.90 18.84
N SER A 157 5.40 -14.98 19.55
CA SER A 157 6.43 -15.94 19.99
C SER A 157 6.97 -16.81 18.85
N GLY A 158 6.14 -17.12 17.85
CA GLY A 158 6.55 -17.83 16.64
C GLY A 158 7.47 -16.99 15.76
N LEU A 159 7.27 -15.67 15.73
CA LEU A 159 8.12 -14.74 14.97
C LEU A 159 9.43 -14.41 15.69
N GLY A 160 9.37 -14.19 17.01
CA GLY A 160 10.52 -13.78 17.82
C GLY A 160 10.98 -12.34 17.54
N ASP A 161 12.16 -11.98 18.03
CA ASP A 161 12.83 -10.74 17.65
C ASP A 161 13.51 -10.87 16.27
N TRP A 162 14.04 -9.76 15.75
CA TRP A 162 14.72 -9.74 14.45
C TRP A 162 15.87 -10.76 14.37
N GLN A 163 16.61 -10.95 15.46
CA GLN A 163 17.77 -11.85 15.46
C GLN A 163 17.31 -13.32 15.38
N ALA A 164 16.29 -13.69 16.14
CA ALA A 164 15.68 -15.02 16.11
C ALA A 164 15.02 -15.30 14.75
N PHE A 165 14.27 -14.34 14.21
CA PHE A 165 13.65 -14.43 12.89
C PHE A 165 14.70 -14.65 11.81
N TRP A 166 15.76 -13.83 11.80
CA TRP A 166 16.83 -13.94 10.80
C TRP A 166 17.53 -15.30 10.82
N ALA A 167 17.76 -15.87 12.01
CA ALA A 167 18.33 -17.20 12.15
C ALA A 167 17.43 -18.27 11.52
N GLN A 168 16.12 -18.24 11.82
CA GLN A 168 15.16 -19.19 11.24
C GLN A 168 14.99 -19.01 9.73
N TYR A 169 14.96 -17.75 9.26
CA TYR A 169 14.86 -17.41 7.84
C TYR A 169 16.00 -18.03 7.03
N ARG A 170 17.24 -17.88 7.51
CA ARG A 170 18.41 -18.50 6.87
C ARG A 170 18.34 -20.02 6.87
N GLN A 171 17.96 -20.61 8.00
CA GLN A 171 17.88 -22.06 8.14
C GLN A 171 16.83 -22.67 7.21
N LYS A 172 15.63 -22.07 7.14
CA LYS A 172 14.53 -22.54 6.29
C LYS A 172 14.78 -22.27 4.81
N GLY A 173 15.40 -21.13 4.49
CA GLY A 173 15.75 -20.76 3.12
C GLY A 173 17.01 -21.45 2.58
N GLY A 174 17.72 -22.25 3.39
CA GLY A 174 18.98 -22.87 2.99
C GLY A 174 20.07 -21.87 2.62
N ILE A 175 20.05 -20.67 3.21
CA ILE A 175 20.93 -19.55 2.84
C ILE A 175 22.29 -19.76 3.51
N ALA A 176 23.34 -19.96 2.70
CA ALA A 176 24.71 -20.06 3.18
C ALA A 176 25.22 -18.72 3.74
N ASP A 177 26.19 -18.77 4.66
CA ASP A 177 26.72 -17.56 5.31
C ASP A 177 27.30 -16.55 4.31
N ILE A 178 27.89 -17.03 3.21
CA ILE A 178 28.46 -16.18 2.16
C ILE A 178 27.41 -15.34 1.41
N ASP A 179 26.17 -15.81 1.35
CA ASP A 179 25.09 -15.15 0.61
C ASP A 179 24.28 -14.18 1.48
N THR A 180 24.55 -14.11 2.79
CA THR A 180 23.69 -13.40 3.75
C THR A 180 23.45 -11.93 3.44
N LEU A 181 24.44 -11.20 2.92
CA LEU A 181 24.29 -9.78 2.58
C LEU A 181 23.23 -9.54 1.50
N LYS A 182 23.03 -10.49 0.58
CA LYS A 182 22.06 -10.39 -0.51
C LYS A 182 20.61 -10.52 -0.02
N TYR A 183 20.38 -11.31 1.04
CA TYR A 183 19.04 -11.67 1.51
C TYR A 183 18.59 -10.91 2.76
N LYS A 184 19.51 -10.21 3.42
CA LYS A 184 19.25 -9.55 4.71
C LYS A 184 18.17 -8.47 4.63
N ASP A 185 18.21 -7.61 3.61
CA ASP A 185 17.24 -6.53 3.45
C ASP A 185 15.83 -7.06 3.13
N GLY A 186 15.75 -8.12 2.31
CA GLY A 186 14.49 -8.83 2.03
C GLY A 186 13.90 -9.46 3.30
N ALA A 187 14.73 -10.17 4.06
CA ALA A 187 14.32 -10.77 5.31
C ALA A 187 13.89 -9.73 6.36
N LEU A 188 14.55 -8.57 6.43
CA LEU A 188 14.16 -7.50 7.34
C LEU A 188 12.77 -6.98 6.99
N LYS A 189 12.50 -6.77 5.70
CA LYS A 189 11.19 -6.34 5.24
C LYS A 189 10.10 -7.39 5.51
N GLU A 190 10.40 -8.67 5.30
CA GLU A 190 9.49 -9.76 5.66
C GLU A 190 9.20 -9.81 7.16
N TYR A 191 10.22 -9.63 8.00
CA TYR A 191 10.05 -9.51 9.45
C TYR A 191 9.16 -8.33 9.81
N GLU A 192 9.37 -7.17 9.20
CA GLU A 192 8.54 -5.98 9.42
C GLU A 192 7.09 -6.18 8.96
N MET A 193 6.84 -6.91 7.87
CA MET A 193 5.48 -7.27 7.43
C MET A 193 4.84 -8.28 8.38
N ALA A 194 5.57 -9.32 8.77
CA ALA A 194 5.07 -10.36 9.65
C ALA A 194 4.81 -9.85 11.07
N ILE A 195 5.66 -8.99 11.63
CA ILE A 195 5.43 -8.37 12.94
C ILE A 195 4.24 -7.41 12.89
N ARG A 196 4.03 -6.70 11.77
CA ARG A 196 2.82 -5.88 11.55
C ARG A 196 1.55 -6.74 11.53
N ALA A 197 1.57 -7.87 10.82
CA ALA A 197 0.45 -8.80 10.80
C ALA A 197 0.15 -9.40 12.17
N CYS A 198 1.20 -9.76 12.96
CA CYS A 198 1.02 -10.20 14.34
C CYS A 198 0.47 -9.08 15.23
N ASP A 199 0.92 -7.84 15.08
CA ASP A 199 0.42 -6.72 15.85
C ASP A 199 -1.05 -6.39 15.52
N ASP A 200 -1.47 -6.52 14.27
CA ASP A 200 -2.87 -6.39 13.84
C ASP A 200 -3.76 -7.46 14.51
N LEU A 201 -3.32 -8.72 14.47
CA LEU A 201 -3.98 -9.85 15.14
C LEU A 201 -4.05 -9.65 16.67
N CYS A 202 -3.08 -8.95 17.24
CA CYS A 202 -3.01 -8.65 18.66
C CYS A 202 -3.88 -7.47 19.12
N GLU A 203 -4.73 -6.91 18.23
CA GLU A 203 -5.43 -5.64 18.47
C GLU A 203 -4.48 -4.54 18.97
N LYS A 204 -3.22 -4.60 18.53
CA LYS A 204 -2.28 -3.48 18.63
C LYS A 204 -2.39 -2.61 17.37
N ALA A 205 -3.46 -2.76 16.60
CA ALA A 205 -3.83 -1.84 15.53
C ALA A 205 -3.70 -0.41 16.08
N THR A 206 -2.71 0.28 15.56
CA THR A 206 -2.47 1.67 15.90
C THR A 206 -3.15 2.53 14.85
N PRO A 207 -3.49 3.80 15.17
CA PRO A 207 -3.92 4.75 14.16
C PRO A 207 -3.01 4.76 12.92
N ALA A 208 -1.69 4.57 13.09
CA ALA A 208 -0.73 4.48 11.98
C ALA A 208 -1.02 3.29 11.03
N THR A 209 -1.36 2.12 11.57
CA THR A 209 -1.69 0.95 10.75
C THR A 209 -2.99 1.16 9.97
N ASP A 210 -3.99 1.77 10.61
CA ASP A 210 -5.27 2.08 9.98
C ASP A 210 -5.10 3.13 8.87
N TYR A 211 -4.36 4.22 9.14
CA TYR A 211 -4.04 5.22 8.12
C TYR A 211 -3.28 4.62 6.95
N ARG A 212 -2.30 3.74 7.20
CA ARG A 212 -1.57 3.05 6.13
C ARG A 212 -2.51 2.24 5.25
N LYS A 213 -3.38 1.42 5.84
CA LYS A 213 -4.34 0.59 5.08
C LYS A 213 -5.27 1.45 4.22
N MET A 214 -5.81 2.53 4.79
CA MET A 214 -6.66 3.47 4.06
C MET A 214 -5.91 4.12 2.88
N MET A 215 -4.67 4.56 3.11
CA MET A 215 -3.83 5.17 2.07
C MET A 215 -3.38 4.17 0.99
N LEU A 216 -3.20 2.89 1.33
CA LEU A 216 -2.95 1.84 0.34
C LEU A 216 -4.19 1.64 -0.55
N GLY A 217 -5.38 1.59 0.04
CA GLY A 217 -6.65 1.50 -0.69
C GLY A 217 -6.87 2.67 -1.65
N ASP A 218 -6.38 3.87 -1.31
CA ASP A 218 -6.42 5.04 -2.19
C ASP A 218 -5.62 4.89 -3.48
N LEU A 219 -4.70 3.93 -3.52
CA LEU A 219 -3.81 3.66 -4.64
C LEU A 219 -4.20 2.38 -5.41
N PHE A 220 -5.35 1.78 -5.06
CA PHE A 220 -5.84 0.57 -5.75
C PHE A 220 -6.45 0.92 -7.09
N ALA A 221 -5.80 0.52 -8.17
CA ALA A 221 -6.35 0.68 -9.50
C ALA A 221 -7.55 -0.29 -9.71
N PRO A 222 -8.62 0.12 -10.42
CA PRO A 222 -8.79 1.38 -11.14
C PRO A 222 -9.63 2.45 -10.42
N ASN A 223 -9.92 2.29 -9.11
CA ASN A 223 -10.98 3.05 -8.42
C ASN A 223 -10.54 3.78 -7.15
N GLY A 224 -9.32 3.56 -6.66
CA GLY A 224 -8.79 4.30 -5.51
C GLY A 224 -8.74 5.79 -5.81
N GLN A 225 -8.89 6.66 -4.81
CA GLN A 225 -9.01 8.11 -5.05
C GLN A 225 -7.81 8.71 -5.82
N TYR A 226 -6.63 8.09 -5.70
CA TYR A 226 -5.42 8.46 -6.44
C TYR A 226 -5.06 7.46 -7.54
N ALA A 227 -5.93 6.53 -7.88
CA ALA A 227 -5.79 5.57 -8.97
C ALA A 227 -7.10 5.43 -9.79
N ASP A 228 -7.94 6.46 -9.78
CA ASP A 228 -9.25 6.50 -10.43
C ASP A 228 -9.09 6.76 -11.93
N THR A 229 -9.44 5.78 -12.76
CA THR A 229 -9.34 5.90 -14.21
C THR A 229 -10.34 6.87 -14.84
N ALA A 230 -11.37 7.29 -14.10
CA ALA A 230 -12.29 8.34 -14.52
C ALA A 230 -11.72 9.76 -14.30
N LYS A 231 -10.61 9.90 -13.55
CA LYS A 231 -10.01 11.19 -13.15
C LYS A 231 -8.54 11.30 -13.57
N LEU A 232 -8.24 11.00 -14.83
CA LEU A 232 -6.85 11.04 -15.36
C LEU A 232 -6.25 12.45 -15.42
N ASP A 233 -7.06 13.50 -15.32
CA ASP A 233 -6.66 14.91 -15.32
C ASP A 233 -6.35 15.46 -13.91
N ASP A 234 -6.57 14.66 -12.87
CA ASP A 234 -6.18 15.01 -11.49
C ASP A 234 -4.67 14.85 -11.31
N PRO A 235 -3.93 15.93 -10.98
CA PRO A 235 -2.47 15.87 -10.77
C PRO A 235 -2.00 14.90 -9.69
N ARG A 236 -2.89 14.45 -8.78
CA ARG A 236 -2.57 13.48 -7.72
C ARG A 236 -2.75 12.03 -8.14
N ASN A 237 -3.42 11.79 -9.26
CA ASN A 237 -3.64 10.46 -9.78
C ASN A 237 -2.31 9.81 -10.22
N ILE A 238 -2.11 8.53 -9.89
CA ILE A 238 -0.91 7.79 -10.27
C ILE A 238 -0.75 7.64 -11.78
N PHE A 239 -1.86 7.73 -12.53
CA PHE A 239 -1.93 7.67 -13.99
C PHE A 239 -1.85 9.05 -14.65
N TYR A 240 -1.79 10.13 -13.86
CA TYR A 240 -1.76 11.49 -14.39
C TYR A 240 -0.57 11.70 -15.32
N HIS A 241 -0.89 12.04 -16.56
CA HIS A 241 0.01 12.53 -17.57
C HIS A 241 -0.73 13.62 -18.34
N ASN A 242 -0.07 14.76 -18.55
CA ASN A 242 -0.64 15.84 -19.35
C ASN A 242 0.24 16.07 -20.59
N ASP A 243 -0.41 16.13 -21.74
CA ASP A 243 0.15 16.75 -22.93
C ASP A 243 -0.03 18.28 -22.88
N ILE A 244 0.84 19.02 -23.56
CA ILE A 244 1.22 20.44 -23.37
C ILE A 244 0.07 21.49 -23.43
N ALA A 245 -1.19 21.11 -23.63
CA ALA A 245 -2.26 22.03 -24.06
C ALA A 245 -2.79 23.03 -23.01
N ASN A 246 -2.62 22.83 -21.69
CA ASN A 246 -3.42 23.56 -20.68
C ASN A 246 -2.64 24.31 -19.57
N GLY A 247 -1.37 24.63 -19.77
CA GLY A 247 -0.63 25.53 -18.85
C GLY A 247 -0.45 25.03 -17.39
N LYS A 248 -0.75 23.77 -17.10
CA LYS A 248 -0.46 23.08 -15.82
C LYS A 248 0.95 22.47 -15.84
N PRO A 249 1.60 22.23 -14.67
CA PRO A 249 2.92 21.60 -14.63
C PRO A 249 2.94 20.24 -15.34
N LEU A 250 3.90 20.07 -16.24
CA LEU A 250 4.11 18.86 -17.05
C LEU A 250 4.61 17.71 -16.18
N ARG A 251 3.94 16.54 -16.26
CA ARG A 251 4.43 15.27 -15.70
C ARG A 251 4.78 14.34 -16.86
N VAL A 252 6.06 14.27 -17.22
CA VAL A 252 6.57 13.51 -18.39
C VAL A 252 6.35 12.00 -18.24
N LYS A 253 6.29 11.50 -17.01
CA LYS A 253 5.96 10.11 -16.67
C LYS A 253 4.93 10.09 -15.53
N PRO A 254 3.81 9.34 -15.65
CA PRO A 254 2.92 9.04 -14.53
C PRO A 254 3.67 8.46 -13.33
N PHE A 255 3.13 8.61 -12.11
CA PHE A 255 3.78 8.13 -10.89
C PHE A 255 4.00 6.61 -10.89
N TYR A 256 3.08 5.83 -11.44
CA TYR A 256 3.24 4.37 -11.51
C TYR A 256 4.46 3.97 -12.36
N GLN A 257 4.80 4.75 -13.38
CA GLN A 257 6.01 4.53 -14.19
C GLN A 257 7.31 5.05 -13.54
N GLN A 258 7.20 5.82 -12.46
CA GLN A 258 8.35 6.34 -11.69
C GLN A 258 8.79 5.41 -10.57
N VAL A 259 8.05 4.32 -10.31
CA VAL A 259 8.45 3.29 -9.36
C VAL A 259 9.65 2.52 -9.91
N ILE A 260 10.71 2.40 -9.10
CA ILE A 260 11.97 1.74 -9.49
C ILE A 260 11.83 0.20 -9.42
N SER A 261 11.13 -0.31 -8.41
CA SER A 261 10.92 -1.74 -8.20
C SER A 261 9.58 -1.97 -7.53
N TYR A 262 8.59 -2.39 -8.32
CA TYR A 262 7.41 -3.04 -7.75
C TYR A 262 7.77 -4.39 -7.14
N LYS A 263 7.02 -4.77 -6.12
CA LYS A 263 7.17 -6.05 -5.42
C LYS A 263 5.88 -6.83 -5.50
N ASP A 264 5.98 -8.15 -5.68
CA ASP A 264 4.85 -9.05 -5.55
C ASP A 264 4.49 -9.29 -4.07
N ALA A 265 3.44 -10.08 -3.82
CA ALA A 265 3.03 -10.44 -2.45
C ALA A 265 4.11 -11.18 -1.64
N ALA A 266 5.10 -11.79 -2.31
CA ALA A 266 6.22 -12.46 -1.68
C ALA A 266 7.46 -11.54 -1.50
N GLY A 267 7.36 -10.25 -1.85
CA GLY A 267 8.44 -9.28 -1.73
C GLY A 267 9.51 -9.37 -2.83
N ASN A 268 9.31 -10.21 -3.85
CA ASN A 268 10.21 -10.33 -5.00
C ASN A 268 9.89 -9.25 -6.03
N PRO A 269 10.81 -8.90 -6.95
CA PRO A 269 10.50 -7.99 -8.06
C PRO A 269 9.28 -8.50 -8.86
N ALA A 270 8.23 -7.69 -8.92
CA ALA A 270 7.02 -8.05 -9.66
C ALA A 270 7.31 -8.05 -11.16
N LEU A 271 6.82 -9.09 -11.85
CA LEU A 271 6.94 -9.23 -13.30
C LEU A 271 5.62 -9.74 -13.88
N VAL A 272 5.17 -9.12 -14.96
CA VAL A 272 3.95 -9.45 -15.69
C VAL A 272 4.31 -9.93 -17.08
N TYR A 273 3.63 -10.98 -17.57
CA TYR A 273 3.82 -11.44 -18.93
C TYR A 273 3.08 -10.53 -19.91
N ARG A 274 3.81 -9.88 -20.83
CA ARG A 274 3.19 -9.04 -21.88
C ARG A 274 3.11 -9.79 -23.20
N GLU A 275 1.89 -10.18 -23.60
CA GLU A 275 1.64 -10.92 -24.84
C GLU A 275 2.17 -10.20 -26.08
N ALA A 276 1.98 -8.88 -26.17
CA ALA A 276 2.42 -8.07 -27.31
C ALA A 276 3.93 -8.13 -27.58
N THR A 277 4.74 -8.45 -26.56
CA THR A 277 6.21 -8.50 -26.67
C THR A 277 6.81 -9.87 -26.35
N GLY A 278 5.99 -10.83 -25.89
CA GLY A 278 6.40 -12.18 -25.55
C GLY A 278 7.43 -12.27 -24.42
N ARG A 279 7.52 -11.26 -23.55
CA ARG A 279 8.50 -11.16 -22.45
C ARG A 279 7.86 -10.78 -21.13
N MET A 280 8.52 -11.14 -20.04
CA MET A 280 8.20 -10.64 -18.70
C MET A 280 8.71 -9.19 -18.59
N VAL A 281 7.84 -8.29 -18.13
CA VAL A 281 8.13 -6.88 -17.93
C VAL A 281 7.69 -6.47 -16.53
N PRO A 282 8.40 -5.53 -15.88
CA PRO A 282 7.97 -5.04 -14.59
C PRO A 282 6.78 -4.06 -14.72
N PRO A 283 5.97 -3.85 -13.68
CA PRO A 283 4.73 -3.06 -13.79
C PRO A 283 4.92 -1.61 -14.27
N GLN A 284 6.06 -0.97 -13.97
CA GLN A 284 6.36 0.38 -14.45
C GLN A 284 6.51 0.50 -15.99
N GLU A 285 6.69 -0.63 -16.70
CA GLU A 285 6.72 -0.63 -18.17
C GLU A 285 5.34 -0.79 -18.81
N LEU A 286 4.31 -1.16 -18.04
CA LEU A 286 2.96 -1.46 -18.55
C LEU A 286 2.24 -0.20 -19.04
N THR A 287 1.38 -0.36 -20.05
CA THR A 287 0.37 0.66 -20.36
C THR A 287 -0.62 0.78 -19.18
N ILE A 288 -1.43 1.83 -19.15
CA ILE A 288 -2.43 2.01 -18.08
C ILE A 288 -3.38 0.81 -18.04
N ASP A 289 -3.93 0.39 -19.19
CA ASP A 289 -4.85 -0.76 -19.28
C ASP A 289 -4.19 -2.07 -18.86
N GLU A 290 -2.94 -2.31 -19.27
CA GLU A 290 -2.18 -3.49 -18.86
C GLU A 290 -1.90 -3.47 -17.35
N PHE A 291 -1.58 -2.30 -16.78
CA PHE A 291 -1.32 -2.14 -15.35
C PHE A 291 -2.57 -2.42 -14.52
N ILE A 292 -3.73 -1.90 -14.94
CA ILE A 292 -5.02 -2.15 -14.26
C ILE A 292 -5.40 -3.63 -14.34
N ALA A 293 -5.30 -4.23 -15.52
CA ALA A 293 -5.70 -5.63 -15.73
C ALA A 293 -4.85 -6.63 -14.93
N ASN A 294 -3.63 -6.23 -14.56
CA ASN A 294 -2.69 -7.07 -13.82
C ASN A 294 -2.39 -6.54 -12.41
N PHE A 295 -3.15 -5.55 -11.92
CA PHE A 295 -2.84 -4.90 -10.65
C PHE A 295 -2.85 -5.89 -9.49
N GLU A 296 -1.74 -5.94 -8.73
CA GLU A 296 -1.68 -6.65 -7.46
C GLU A 296 -1.69 -5.64 -6.30
N GLU A 297 -2.40 -5.94 -5.21
CA GLU A 297 -2.48 -5.05 -4.04
C GLU A 297 -1.08 -4.70 -3.47
N SER A 298 -0.13 -5.64 -3.55
CA SER A 298 1.28 -5.47 -3.17
C SER A 298 1.97 -4.32 -3.90
N TRP A 299 1.46 -3.90 -5.06
CA TRP A 299 2.01 -2.79 -5.83
C TRP A 299 1.69 -1.44 -5.18
N ALA A 300 0.60 -1.34 -4.42
CA ALA A 300 0.21 -0.12 -3.70
C ALA A 300 1.30 0.31 -2.69
N ASP A 301 1.99 -0.63 -2.05
CA ASP A 301 3.12 -0.33 -1.15
C ASP A 301 4.25 0.41 -1.86
N SER A 302 4.48 0.09 -3.15
CA SER A 302 5.51 0.75 -3.96
C SER A 302 5.10 2.15 -4.42
N LEU A 303 3.78 2.38 -4.49
CA LEU A 303 3.15 3.65 -4.85
C LEU A 303 2.94 4.57 -3.64
N LEU A 304 2.92 4.03 -2.43
CA LEU A 304 2.55 4.74 -1.19
C LEU A 304 3.33 6.04 -0.98
N LYS A 305 4.59 6.09 -1.40
CA LYS A 305 5.43 7.30 -1.34
C LYS A 305 4.92 8.49 -2.15
N PHE A 306 4.05 8.25 -3.13
CA PHE A 306 3.42 9.26 -3.97
C PHE A 306 2.07 9.73 -3.42
N HIS A 307 1.58 9.10 -2.35
CA HIS A 307 0.36 9.53 -1.68
C HIS A 307 0.54 10.95 -1.12
N PRO A 308 -0.42 11.88 -1.32
CA PRO A 308 -0.27 13.27 -0.88
C PRO A 308 -0.03 13.42 0.63
N GLU A 309 -0.54 12.48 1.42
CA GLU A 309 -0.38 12.45 2.89
C GLU A 309 0.75 11.50 3.38
N TYR A 310 1.63 11.01 2.50
CA TYR A 310 2.70 10.07 2.87
C TYR A 310 3.63 10.59 3.97
N CYS A 311 3.92 11.89 3.96
CA CYS A 311 4.71 12.51 5.03
C CYS A 311 4.06 12.33 6.40
N ALA A 312 2.74 12.53 6.52
CA ALA A 312 2.03 12.38 7.79
C ALA A 312 2.04 10.92 8.27
N LEU A 313 1.89 9.96 7.35
CA LEU A 313 2.00 8.55 7.68
C LEU A 313 3.35 8.20 8.31
N ASN A 314 4.46 8.66 7.72
CA ASN A 314 5.80 8.38 8.24
C ASN A 314 5.97 8.87 9.70
N TYR A 315 5.38 10.02 10.04
CA TYR A 315 5.38 10.51 11.43
C TYR A 315 4.54 9.62 12.35
N TYR A 316 3.36 9.19 11.91
CA TYR A 316 2.51 8.29 12.71
C TYR A 316 3.17 6.91 12.92
N GLU A 317 3.86 6.38 11.92
CA GLU A 317 4.58 5.11 12.01
C GLU A 317 5.71 5.17 13.06
N VAL A 318 6.49 6.25 13.12
CA VAL A 318 7.53 6.41 14.16
C VAL A 318 6.94 6.73 15.54
N MET A 319 5.76 7.36 15.60
CA MET A 319 5.03 7.66 16.83
C MET A 319 4.17 6.48 17.35
N LYS A 320 4.43 5.24 16.92
CA LYS A 320 3.75 4.05 17.45
C LYS A 320 3.72 4.00 18.99
N PRO A 321 4.81 4.32 19.73
CA PRO A 321 4.77 4.33 21.20
C PRO A 321 3.80 5.36 21.80
N VAL A 322 3.53 6.47 21.09
CA VAL A 322 2.51 7.46 21.48
C VAL A 322 1.12 6.85 21.41
N SER A 323 0.85 6.09 20.34
CA SER A 323 -0.44 5.40 20.17
C SER A 323 -0.64 4.27 21.19
N GLU A 324 0.42 3.56 21.55
CA GLU A 324 0.37 2.54 22.61
C GLU A 324 0.12 3.16 23.98
N TRP A 325 0.70 4.33 24.25
CA TRP A 325 0.40 5.12 25.43
C TRP A 325 -1.06 5.58 25.44
N ASP A 326 -1.58 6.08 24.31
CA ASP A 326 -2.98 6.51 24.17
C ASP A 326 -3.96 5.40 24.55
N ARG A 327 -3.69 4.15 24.12
CA ARG A 327 -4.52 3.01 24.49
C ARG A 327 -4.56 2.80 26.00
N ARG A 328 -3.42 2.87 26.69
CA ARG A 328 -3.36 2.71 28.16
C ARG A 328 -4.01 3.89 28.89
N PHE A 329 -3.86 5.10 28.34
CA PHE A 329 -4.45 6.32 28.86
C PHE A 329 -5.99 6.28 28.75
N LEU A 330 -6.52 5.97 27.57
CA LEU A 330 -7.95 5.87 27.30
C LEU A 330 -8.62 4.72 28.05
N ALA A 331 -7.94 3.59 28.24
CA ALA A 331 -8.48 2.44 28.98
C ALA A 331 -8.52 2.63 30.50
N THR A 332 -7.94 3.71 31.04
CA THR A 332 -7.93 3.96 32.48
C THR A 332 -9.23 4.64 32.89
N GLU A 333 -10.06 3.97 33.69
CA GLU A 333 -11.42 4.42 34.03
C GLU A 333 -11.52 5.27 35.30
N THR A 334 -10.55 5.15 36.22
CA THR A 334 -10.62 5.81 37.54
C THR A 334 -9.50 6.81 37.76
N TYR A 335 -9.81 7.86 38.51
CA TYR A 335 -8.87 8.89 38.92
C TYR A 335 -7.73 8.32 39.76
N GLY A 336 -8.02 7.34 40.64
CA GLY A 336 -6.99 6.73 41.50
C GLY A 336 -5.87 6.08 40.69
N VAL A 337 -6.21 5.33 39.64
CA VAL A 337 -5.23 4.72 38.73
C VAL A 337 -4.53 5.78 37.90
N ALA A 338 -5.27 6.77 37.39
CA ALA A 338 -4.69 7.88 36.63
C ALA A 338 -3.66 8.68 37.46
N LYS A 339 -3.92 8.91 38.76
CA LYS A 339 -3.02 9.60 39.68
C LYS A 339 -1.76 8.79 40.00
N GLN A 340 -1.86 7.47 40.14
CA GLN A 340 -0.69 6.61 40.31
C GLN A 340 0.25 6.66 39.10
N LYS A 341 -0.31 6.70 37.90
CA LYS A 341 0.45 6.76 36.63
C LYS A 341 0.87 8.18 36.22
N GLY A 342 0.35 9.21 36.89
CA GLY A 342 0.62 10.61 36.55
C GLY A 342 -0.11 11.12 35.29
N TYR A 343 -1.19 10.46 34.87
CA TYR A 343 -1.90 10.81 33.63
C TYR A 343 -2.57 12.19 33.64
N MET A 344 -2.85 12.75 34.83
CA MET A 344 -3.32 14.14 34.97
C MET A 344 -2.19 15.18 34.76
N ASN A 345 -0.93 14.72 34.63
CA ASN A 345 0.24 15.48 34.22
C ASN A 345 0.96 14.73 33.08
N PRO A 346 0.34 14.65 31.89
CA PRO A 346 0.82 13.77 30.83
C PRO A 346 2.20 14.15 30.30
N THR A 347 2.63 15.41 30.46
CA THR A 347 3.96 15.88 30.02
C THR A 347 5.06 15.68 31.06
N GLY A 348 4.71 15.23 32.26
CA GLY A 348 5.64 15.07 33.40
C GLY A 348 6.24 16.40 33.86
N SER A 349 5.55 17.52 33.67
CA SER A 349 6.05 18.84 34.06
C SER A 349 6.14 18.96 35.57
N THR A 350 7.24 19.51 36.09
CA THR A 350 7.41 19.78 37.53
C THR A 350 6.93 21.17 37.91
N ALA A 351 6.46 21.98 36.95
CA ALA A 351 5.96 23.33 37.20
C ALA A 351 4.55 23.30 37.80
N THR A 352 4.21 24.30 38.61
CA THR A 352 2.85 24.53 39.10
C THR A 352 1.97 25.10 37.97
N PRO A 353 0.71 24.66 37.81
CA PRO A 353 -0.06 23.70 38.63
C PRO A 353 0.12 22.21 38.29
N PHE A 354 0.88 21.83 37.25
CA PHE A 354 1.07 20.42 36.86
C PHE A 354 1.64 19.56 38.00
N SER A 355 2.50 20.13 38.83
CA SER A 355 3.11 19.47 39.99
C SER A 355 2.09 18.89 40.98
N TYR A 356 0.88 19.44 41.06
CA TYR A 356 -0.21 18.89 41.89
C TYR A 356 -0.64 17.48 41.43
N PHE A 357 -0.42 17.17 40.16
CA PHE A 357 -0.84 15.94 39.51
C PHE A 357 0.30 14.97 39.23
N SER A 358 1.47 15.21 39.84
CA SER A 358 2.60 14.27 39.80
C SER A 358 2.17 12.85 40.20
N ALA A 359 2.78 11.86 39.53
CA ALA A 359 2.53 10.45 39.78
C ALA A 359 2.79 10.11 41.26
N SER A 360 1.89 9.37 41.89
CA SER A 360 2.15 8.78 43.22
C SER A 360 2.86 7.42 43.15
N GLY A 361 3.05 6.88 41.94
CA GLY A 361 3.82 5.67 41.64
C GLY A 361 4.77 5.87 40.45
N THR A 362 5.01 4.82 39.66
CA THR A 362 5.82 4.93 38.43
C THR A 362 5.08 5.76 37.40
N ALA A 363 5.67 6.90 37.03
CA ALA A 363 5.11 7.78 36.01
C ALA A 363 5.11 7.10 34.63
N ASP A 364 3.96 7.10 33.95
CA ASP A 364 3.80 6.69 32.56
C ASP A 364 3.46 7.95 31.75
N THR A 365 4.47 8.79 31.51
CA THR A 365 4.32 10.07 30.80
C THR A 365 4.09 9.86 29.31
N ASP A 366 3.31 10.73 28.68
CA ASP A 366 3.07 10.71 27.24
C ASP A 366 4.37 10.92 26.46
N PRO A 367 4.81 9.94 25.65
CA PRO A 367 6.08 10.05 24.96
C PRO A 367 6.03 11.00 23.76
N VAL A 368 4.89 11.61 23.41
CA VAL A 368 4.74 12.50 22.24
C VAL A 368 5.80 13.59 22.17
N SER A 369 6.19 14.15 23.31
CA SER A 369 7.21 15.22 23.38
C SER A 369 8.62 14.73 23.05
N THR A 370 8.90 13.44 23.27
CA THR A 370 10.17 12.80 22.89
C THR A 370 10.31 12.71 21.36
N PHE A 371 9.19 12.56 20.65
CA PHE A 371 9.17 12.45 19.18
C PHE A 371 9.07 13.82 18.49
N LEU A 372 8.24 14.73 19.03
CA LEU A 372 7.94 16.02 18.38
C LEU A 372 8.75 17.19 18.93
N GLY A 373 9.57 16.94 19.96
CA GLY A 373 10.56 17.88 20.48
C GLY A 373 10.02 18.90 21.49
N VAL A 374 10.95 19.71 22.01
CA VAL A 374 10.70 20.63 23.12
C VAL A 374 9.73 21.76 22.78
N ALA A 375 9.71 22.24 21.53
CA ALA A 375 8.77 23.28 21.10
C ALA A 375 7.33 22.77 21.10
N PHE A 376 7.10 21.53 20.67
CA PHE A 376 5.81 20.87 20.76
C PHE A 376 5.37 20.72 22.21
N LYS A 377 6.28 20.27 23.09
CA LYS A 377 6.02 20.16 24.53
C LYS A 377 5.56 21.49 25.13
N SER A 378 6.30 22.57 24.88
CA SER A 378 5.95 23.90 25.41
C SER A 378 4.60 24.41 24.88
N SER A 379 4.27 24.13 23.62
CA SER A 379 2.96 24.49 23.04
C SER A 379 1.82 23.70 23.68
N LEU A 380 2.03 22.40 23.91
CA LEU A 380 1.05 21.52 24.57
C LEU A 380 0.82 21.94 26.02
N GLU A 381 1.88 22.18 26.80
CA GLU A 381 1.78 22.65 28.19
C GLU A 381 1.08 24.01 28.26
N SER A 382 1.38 24.92 27.34
CA SER A 382 0.74 26.23 27.29
C SER A 382 -0.77 26.13 27.02
N ALA A 383 -1.20 25.20 26.17
CA ALA A 383 -2.62 24.93 25.90
C ALA A 383 -3.31 24.20 27.06
N LEU A 384 -2.59 23.37 27.82
CA LEU A 384 -3.10 22.77 29.06
C LEU A 384 -3.30 23.81 30.16
N LEU A 385 -2.40 24.80 30.27
CA LEU A 385 -2.50 25.86 31.27
C LEU A 385 -3.64 26.84 30.98
N ASN A 386 -3.84 27.17 29.70
CA ASN A 386 -4.79 28.19 29.24
C ASN A 386 -5.88 27.53 28.39
N TYR A 387 -6.57 26.54 28.96
CA TYR A 387 -7.49 25.70 28.20
C TYR A 387 -8.79 26.41 27.84
N GLU A 388 -9.44 27.06 28.83
CA GLU A 388 -10.73 27.73 28.61
C GLU A 388 -10.86 29.00 29.46
N THR A 389 -11.65 29.97 29.02
CA THR A 389 -11.98 31.16 29.81
C THR A 389 -13.48 31.38 29.89
N LEU A 390 -14.04 31.29 31.10
CA LEU A 390 -15.47 31.53 31.36
C LEU A 390 -15.63 32.71 32.33
N ASN A 391 -16.47 33.69 31.98
CA ASN A 391 -16.75 34.85 32.83
C ASN A 391 -15.48 35.57 33.35
N SER A 392 -14.48 35.75 32.49
CA SER A 392 -13.16 36.33 32.82
C SER A 392 -12.27 35.50 33.75
N GLN A 393 -12.66 34.27 34.11
CA GLN A 393 -11.81 33.31 34.81
C GLN A 393 -11.18 32.35 33.81
N SER A 394 -9.85 32.26 33.80
CA SER A 394 -9.12 31.27 33.01
C SER A 394 -8.96 29.97 33.78
N TYR A 395 -9.08 28.85 33.07
CA TYR A 395 -8.97 27.50 33.58
C TYR A 395 -7.85 26.75 32.89
N SER A 396 -7.05 26.05 33.69
CA SER A 396 -6.27 24.92 33.19
C SER A 396 -7.19 23.78 32.75
N MET A 397 -6.74 22.87 31.91
CA MET A 397 -7.55 21.73 31.49
C MET A 397 -7.96 20.88 32.69
N GLN A 398 -7.04 20.60 33.63
CA GLN A 398 -7.34 19.88 34.87
C GLN A 398 -8.40 20.61 35.70
N GLY A 399 -8.29 21.95 35.77
CA GLY A 399 -9.24 22.77 36.49
C GLY A 399 -10.61 22.87 35.84
N PHE A 400 -10.65 22.95 34.51
CA PHE A 400 -11.88 22.92 33.75
C PHE A 400 -12.58 21.55 33.86
N SER A 401 -11.82 20.46 33.84
CA SER A 401 -12.36 19.11 34.07
C SER A 401 -12.95 18.95 35.48
N ALA A 402 -12.35 19.57 36.48
CA ALA A 402 -12.89 19.63 37.84
C ALA A 402 -14.15 20.51 37.89
N TYR A 403 -14.14 21.66 37.21
CA TYR A 403 -15.29 22.56 37.12
C TYR A 403 -16.51 21.85 36.53
N THR A 404 -16.36 21.15 35.39
CA THR A 404 -17.47 20.45 34.72
C THR A 404 -17.99 19.25 35.51
N ALA A 405 -17.16 18.66 36.39
CA ALA A 405 -17.57 17.56 37.25
C ALA A 405 -18.28 18.02 38.53
N LEU A 406 -17.84 19.15 39.10
CA LEU A 406 -18.21 19.56 40.46
C LEU A 406 -19.21 20.72 40.51
N CYS A 407 -19.16 21.62 39.52
CA CYS A 407 -19.95 22.84 39.54
C CYS A 407 -21.22 22.67 38.67
N GLN A 408 -22.38 22.70 39.32
CA GLN A 408 -23.70 22.69 38.67
C GLN A 408 -24.17 24.11 38.34
N THR A 409 -25.18 24.24 37.46
CA THR A 409 -25.86 25.51 37.18
C THR A 409 -26.40 26.13 38.48
N GLY A 410 -25.99 27.36 38.80
CA GLY A 410 -26.35 28.04 40.06
C GLY A 410 -25.35 27.83 41.22
N SER A 411 -24.23 27.14 40.99
CA SER A 411 -23.14 27.03 41.97
C SER A 411 -22.57 28.40 42.34
N SER A 412 -22.12 28.53 43.60
CA SER A 412 -21.44 29.74 44.07
C SER A 412 -20.25 30.10 43.17
N PRO A 413 -19.96 31.40 42.95
CA PRO A 413 -18.72 31.86 42.30
C PRO A 413 -17.44 31.27 42.92
N LEU A 414 -17.51 30.78 44.17
CA LEU A 414 -16.42 30.07 44.84
C LEU A 414 -16.11 28.69 44.25
N CYS A 415 -17.10 27.99 43.67
CA CYS A 415 -16.86 26.70 43.01
C CYS A 415 -15.95 26.88 41.79
N ALA A 416 -16.29 27.87 40.94
CA ALA A 416 -15.56 28.26 39.76
C ALA A 416 -14.10 28.67 40.06
N SER A 417 -13.89 29.50 41.08
CA SER A 417 -12.55 29.95 41.47
C SER A 417 -11.70 28.85 42.13
N ASN A 418 -12.30 28.00 42.96
CA ASN A 418 -11.57 26.90 43.62
C ASN A 418 -11.10 25.81 42.65
N THR A 419 -11.78 25.63 41.52
CA THR A 419 -11.40 24.60 40.54
C THR A 419 -10.44 25.10 39.47
N ALA A 420 -10.21 26.41 39.33
CA ALA A 420 -9.55 27.02 38.15
C ALA A 420 -8.20 26.39 37.73
N ASP A 421 -7.31 26.11 38.68
CA ASP A 421 -5.98 25.52 38.42
C ASP A 421 -5.93 24.00 38.68
N GLY A 422 -7.06 23.39 39.06
CA GLY A 422 -7.16 21.98 39.41
C GLY A 422 -6.64 21.62 40.82
N SER A 423 -6.12 22.57 41.59
CA SER A 423 -5.58 22.31 42.93
C SER A 423 -6.60 21.69 43.89
N TYR A 424 -7.88 22.11 43.80
CA TYR A 424 -8.96 21.54 44.60
C TYR A 424 -9.19 20.06 44.27
N LEU A 425 -9.14 19.68 42.99
CA LEU A 425 -9.24 18.27 42.57
C LEU A 425 -8.06 17.43 43.09
N ALA A 426 -6.85 17.99 43.05
CA ALA A 426 -5.63 17.30 43.46
C ALA A 426 -5.52 17.10 44.98
N ASN A 427 -5.91 18.10 45.77
CA ASN A 427 -5.56 18.18 47.19
C ASN A 427 -6.76 17.99 48.14
N SER A 428 -8.00 18.11 47.65
CA SER A 428 -9.18 18.04 48.52
C SER A 428 -9.53 16.61 48.92
N THR A 429 -9.74 16.41 50.22
CA THR A 429 -10.37 15.23 50.81
C THR A 429 -11.90 15.31 50.83
N ALA A 430 -12.47 16.47 50.51
CA ALA A 430 -13.91 16.71 50.52
C ALA A 430 -14.62 16.26 49.23
N ILE A 431 -13.86 15.98 48.16
CA ILE A 431 -14.42 15.49 46.88
C ILE A 431 -14.53 13.97 46.93
N CYS A 432 -15.71 13.44 46.62
CA CYS A 432 -15.92 11.99 46.59
C CYS A 432 -15.22 11.34 45.38
N ASN A 433 -14.93 10.04 45.47
CA ASN A 433 -14.21 9.34 44.39
C ASN A 433 -14.98 9.35 43.06
N ALA A 434 -16.31 9.29 43.10
CA ALA A 434 -17.13 9.32 41.88
C ALA A 434 -16.96 10.64 41.12
N ASP A 435 -16.94 11.77 41.81
CA ASP A 435 -16.73 13.08 41.18
C ASP A 435 -15.29 13.23 40.63
N LYS A 436 -14.31 12.65 41.34
CA LYS A 436 -12.92 12.59 40.83
C LYS A 436 -12.83 11.76 39.56
N ASP A 437 -13.56 10.65 39.49
CA ASP A 437 -13.62 9.81 38.29
C ASP A 437 -14.30 10.53 37.11
N ILE A 438 -15.34 11.33 37.36
CA ILE A 438 -15.96 12.19 36.33
C ILE A 438 -14.96 13.24 35.84
N ALA A 439 -14.27 13.93 36.75
CA ALA A 439 -13.25 14.91 36.40
C ALA A 439 -12.11 14.28 35.58
N TRP A 440 -11.68 13.07 35.95
CA TRP A 440 -10.71 12.31 35.18
C TRP A 440 -11.21 11.98 33.77
N LYS A 441 -12.45 11.49 33.61
CA LYS A 441 -13.03 11.18 32.30
C LYS A 441 -13.11 12.41 31.40
N ASN A 442 -13.47 13.56 31.97
CA ASN A 442 -13.46 14.84 31.27
C ASN A 442 -12.05 15.21 30.80
N PHE A 443 -11.07 15.17 31.71
CA PHE A 443 -9.66 15.48 31.38
C PHE A 443 -9.12 14.55 30.30
N ARG A 444 -9.38 13.24 30.44
CA ARG A 444 -8.97 12.20 29.49
C ARG A 444 -9.47 12.52 28.08
N SER A 445 -10.74 12.88 27.94
CA SER A 445 -11.33 13.26 26.66
C SER A 445 -10.73 14.56 26.10
N PHE A 446 -10.64 15.61 26.93
CA PHE A 446 -10.10 16.91 26.50
C PHE A 446 -8.63 16.82 26.08
N TYR A 447 -7.80 16.11 26.86
CA TYR A 447 -6.39 15.94 26.55
C TYR A 447 -6.19 15.18 25.25
N TYR A 448 -6.92 14.07 25.07
CA TYR A 448 -6.80 13.26 23.85
C TYR A 448 -7.16 14.08 22.60
N GLN A 449 -8.22 14.89 22.68
CA GLN A 449 -8.62 15.79 21.59
C GLN A 449 -7.56 16.87 21.33
N LEU A 450 -7.15 17.62 22.35
CA LEU A 450 -6.12 18.66 22.23
C LEU A 450 -4.81 18.10 21.67
N LYS A 451 -4.37 16.93 22.15
CA LYS A 451 -3.16 16.28 21.65
C LYS A 451 -3.27 16.00 20.15
N LYS A 452 -4.37 15.41 19.69
CA LYS A 452 -4.59 15.13 18.27
C LYS A 452 -4.55 16.40 17.44
N GLU A 453 -5.25 17.45 17.87
CA GLU A 453 -5.25 18.75 17.19
C GLU A 453 -3.83 19.31 17.06
N LYS A 454 -3.05 19.29 18.14
CA LYS A 454 -1.65 19.74 18.14
C LYS A 454 -0.76 18.90 17.24
N ILE A 455 -0.91 17.58 17.24
CA ILE A 455 -0.17 16.69 16.32
C ILE A 455 -0.49 17.04 14.87
N LEU A 456 -1.78 17.21 14.52
CA LEU A 456 -2.18 17.58 13.16
C LEU A 456 -1.67 18.98 12.77
N ALA A 457 -1.68 19.95 13.68
CA ALA A 457 -1.12 21.28 13.45
C ALA A 457 0.40 21.24 13.25
N PHE A 458 1.10 20.39 14.00
CA PHE A 458 2.53 20.12 13.79
C PHE A 458 2.76 19.52 12.40
N LEU A 459 2.00 18.49 12.03
CA LEU A 459 2.11 17.82 10.72
C LEU A 459 1.84 18.78 9.55
N LYS A 460 0.85 19.66 9.68
CA LYS A 460 0.60 20.74 8.70
C LYS A 460 1.83 21.61 8.48
N THR A 461 2.58 21.90 9.54
CA THR A 461 3.77 22.75 9.49
C THR A 461 4.95 22.02 8.85
N VAL A 462 5.18 20.74 9.20
CA VAL A 462 6.37 19.99 8.75
C VAL A 462 6.21 19.30 7.40
N CYS A 463 4.99 18.90 7.02
CA CYS A 463 4.72 18.19 5.77
C CYS A 463 4.35 19.11 4.60
N GLY A 464 4.13 20.41 4.84
CA GLY A 464 3.83 21.38 3.79
C GLY A 464 2.38 21.36 3.29
N ALA A 465 2.12 22.14 2.24
CA ALA A 465 0.83 22.72 1.87
C ALA A 465 -0.30 21.75 1.45
N THR A 466 -0.09 20.43 1.38
CA THR A 466 -1.22 19.52 1.15
C THR A 466 -1.98 19.32 2.45
N VAL A 467 -2.77 20.35 2.78
CA VAL A 467 -3.62 20.39 3.97
C VAL A 467 -4.92 19.63 3.65
N ALA A 468 -5.49 18.98 4.65
CA ALA A 468 -6.76 18.26 4.52
C ALA A 468 -7.87 19.10 3.85
N SER A 469 -7.91 20.40 4.13
CA SER A 469 -8.81 21.37 3.50
C SER A 469 -8.64 21.46 1.97
N GLN A 470 -7.39 21.50 1.49
CA GLN A 470 -7.09 21.54 0.06
C GLN A 470 -7.52 20.23 -0.62
N LEU A 471 -7.20 19.09 -0.02
CA LEU A 471 -7.62 17.78 -0.55
C LEU A 471 -9.14 17.70 -0.66
N GLY A 472 -9.85 18.12 0.39
CA GLY A 472 -11.32 18.20 0.38
C GLY A 472 -11.85 19.09 -0.75
N ALA A 473 -11.28 20.29 -0.93
CA ALA A 473 -11.68 21.22 -1.98
C ALA A 473 -11.44 20.69 -3.41
N GLU A 474 -10.49 19.76 -3.57
CA GLU A 474 -10.17 19.09 -4.84
C GLU A 474 -10.98 17.79 -5.04
N GLY A 475 -11.91 17.47 -4.12
CA GLY A 475 -12.75 16.27 -4.19
C GLY A 475 -12.08 14.99 -3.69
N HIS A 476 -10.99 15.12 -2.92
CA HIS A 476 -10.29 14.01 -2.27
C HIS A 476 -10.69 13.88 -0.80
N ILE A 477 -10.55 12.66 -0.27
CA ILE A 477 -10.78 12.33 1.14
C ILE A 477 -9.44 12.37 1.87
N PRO A 478 -9.17 13.38 2.71
CA PRO A 478 -7.97 13.39 3.53
C PRO A 478 -8.04 12.31 4.61
N ARG A 479 -6.97 11.53 4.74
CA ARG A 479 -6.79 10.51 5.80
C ARG A 479 -6.39 11.17 7.13
N PHE A 480 -5.73 12.32 7.10
CA PHE A 480 -5.35 13.11 8.28
C PHE A 480 -6.17 14.40 8.36
N ALA A 481 -7.50 14.26 8.37
CA ALA A 481 -8.44 15.38 8.51
C ALA A 481 -8.22 16.16 9.82
N ASN A 482 -8.33 17.50 9.75
CA ASN A 482 -8.18 18.42 10.87
C ASN A 482 -9.39 19.36 10.99
N GLU A 483 -9.42 20.22 12.03
CA GLU A 483 -10.54 21.16 12.25
C GLU A 483 -10.81 22.03 11.01
N GLU A 484 -9.78 22.41 10.25
CA GLU A 484 -9.92 23.24 9.06
C GLU A 484 -10.77 22.54 7.99
N PHE A 485 -10.49 21.27 7.71
CA PHE A 485 -11.32 20.43 6.84
C PHE A 485 -12.77 20.37 7.34
N TYR A 486 -12.99 20.11 8.63
CA TYR A 486 -14.35 20.04 9.21
C TYR A 486 -15.06 21.41 9.25
N SER A 487 -14.31 22.50 9.39
CA SER A 487 -14.82 23.89 9.41
C SER A 487 -15.18 24.42 8.02
N LEU A 488 -14.73 23.76 6.95
CA LEU A 488 -15.10 24.10 5.57
C LEU A 488 -16.43 23.48 5.14
N PHE A 489 -16.95 22.46 5.83
CA PHE A 489 -18.28 21.90 5.53
C PHE A 489 -19.44 22.91 5.66
N PRO A 490 -19.42 23.90 6.59
CA PRO A 490 -20.37 25.02 6.52
C PRO A 490 -20.08 26.05 5.40
N VAL A 491 -18.88 26.08 4.80
CA VAL A 491 -18.39 27.13 3.88
C VAL A 491 -17.88 26.57 2.55
N ILE A 492 -18.58 25.60 1.94
CA ILE A 492 -18.50 25.42 0.49
C ILE A 492 -19.75 26.06 -0.12
N GLY A 493 -19.56 27.26 -0.68
CA GLY A 493 -20.62 28.13 -1.19
C GLY A 493 -20.51 29.55 -0.65
N THR A 494 -20.74 30.53 -1.52
CA THR A 494 -20.64 31.98 -1.29
C THR A 494 -21.17 32.44 0.07
N PRO A 495 -20.55 33.47 0.70
CA PRO A 495 -20.98 33.98 2.00
C PRO A 495 -22.47 34.38 1.99
N PRO A 496 -23.29 33.95 2.98
CA PRO A 496 -24.70 34.28 3.04
C PRO A 496 -24.90 35.77 3.38
N ASN A 497 -25.85 36.41 2.71
CA ASN A 497 -26.16 37.83 2.90
C ASN A 497 -27.19 38.08 4.03
N ASN A 498 -27.78 37.04 4.62
CA ASN A 498 -28.69 37.15 5.79
C ASN A 498 -28.79 35.85 6.63
N THR A 499 -29.43 35.96 7.80
CA THR A 499 -29.55 34.92 8.84
C THR A 499 -30.54 33.79 8.53
N ASN A 500 -31.49 33.96 7.61
CA ASN A 500 -32.45 32.90 7.25
C ASN A 500 -31.88 31.94 6.20
N GLU A 501 -31.07 32.46 5.26
CA GLU A 501 -30.29 31.64 4.31
C GLU A 501 -29.20 30.81 5.02
N ALA A 502 -28.62 31.34 6.10
CA ALA A 502 -27.63 30.64 6.91
C ALA A 502 -28.20 29.35 7.57
N ASN A 503 -29.46 29.37 7.99
CA ASN A 503 -30.10 28.20 8.61
C ASN A 503 -30.54 27.15 7.57
N GLN A 504 -31.08 27.57 6.42
CA GLN A 504 -31.43 26.63 5.33
C GLN A 504 -30.19 25.99 4.69
N GLN A 505 -29.09 26.74 4.55
CA GLN A 505 -27.81 26.18 4.09
C GLN A 505 -27.17 25.26 5.14
N LYS A 506 -27.31 25.55 6.43
CA LYS A 506 -26.84 24.67 7.51
C LYS A 506 -27.50 23.29 7.46
N ASP A 507 -28.81 23.23 7.26
CA ASP A 507 -29.55 21.96 7.25
C ASP A 507 -29.31 21.15 5.96
N ALA A 508 -29.25 21.81 4.81
CA ALA A 508 -28.90 21.16 3.53
C ALA A 508 -27.46 20.65 3.50
N LYS A 509 -26.51 21.35 4.14
CA LYS A 509 -25.08 20.98 4.18
C LYS A 509 -24.75 20.00 5.30
N ALA A 510 -25.51 20.00 6.41
CA ALA A 510 -25.49 18.90 7.37
C ALA A 510 -25.99 17.60 6.72
N ALA A 511 -26.99 17.69 5.83
CA ALA A 511 -27.42 16.55 5.01
C ALA A 511 -26.34 16.09 4.01
N GLU A 512 -25.54 17.00 3.45
CA GLU A 512 -24.39 16.69 2.57
C GLU A 512 -23.21 16.06 3.33
N ALA A 513 -22.85 16.58 4.51
CA ALA A 513 -21.86 15.96 5.40
C ALA A 513 -22.34 14.57 5.87
N LYS A 514 -23.63 14.43 6.20
CA LYS A 514 -24.25 13.13 6.51
C LYS A 514 -24.23 12.19 5.30
N ALA A 515 -24.49 12.68 4.09
CA ALA A 515 -24.36 11.90 2.86
C ALA A 515 -22.90 11.48 2.59
N TYR A 516 -21.94 12.35 2.88
CA TYR A 516 -20.50 12.08 2.81
C TYR A 516 -20.08 10.98 3.80
N PHE A 517 -20.51 11.06 5.07
CA PHE A 517 -20.26 10.00 6.05
C PHE A 517 -20.98 8.68 5.69
N ASN A 518 -22.20 8.77 5.16
CA ASN A 518 -22.95 7.60 4.71
C ASN A 518 -22.25 6.89 3.53
N SER A 519 -21.80 7.65 2.53
CA SER A 519 -21.07 7.12 1.38
C SER A 519 -19.73 6.49 1.80
N ASN A 520 -19.03 7.07 2.78
CA ASN A 520 -17.83 6.47 3.35
C ASN A 520 -18.12 5.15 4.07
N CYS A 521 -19.17 5.11 4.89
CA CYS A 521 -19.60 3.88 5.55
C CYS A 521 -19.97 2.78 4.53
N GLU A 522 -20.62 3.15 3.42
CA GLU A 522 -20.98 2.24 2.33
C GLU A 522 -19.74 1.70 1.62
N ALA A 523 -18.77 2.56 1.28
CA ALA A 523 -17.52 2.13 0.65
C ALA A 523 -16.66 1.20 1.54
N TYR A 524 -16.57 1.47 2.85
CA TYR A 524 -15.83 0.61 3.78
C TYR A 524 -16.49 -0.76 3.96
N VAL A 525 -17.81 -0.78 4.11
CA VAL A 525 -18.55 -2.02 4.27
C VAL A 525 -18.44 -2.86 3.00
N ASP A 526 -18.53 -2.25 1.81
CA ASP A 526 -18.31 -2.94 0.55
C ASP A 526 -16.89 -3.50 0.42
N TYR A 527 -15.87 -2.73 0.79
CA TYR A 527 -14.48 -3.21 0.83
C TYR A 527 -14.32 -4.42 1.77
N TRP A 528 -14.78 -4.32 3.02
CA TRP A 528 -14.64 -5.42 3.99
C TRP A 528 -15.35 -6.70 3.54
N ILE A 529 -16.54 -6.58 2.96
CA ILE A 529 -17.28 -7.73 2.45
C ILE A 529 -16.57 -8.33 1.24
N ASN A 530 -16.06 -7.52 0.32
CA ASN A 530 -15.32 -8.01 -0.84
C ASN A 530 -14.01 -8.70 -0.43
N SER A 531 -13.27 -8.16 0.55
CA SER A 531 -12.08 -8.78 1.11
C SER A 531 -12.37 -10.08 1.89
N LEU A 532 -13.52 -10.15 2.57
CA LEU A 532 -13.97 -11.36 3.25
C LEU A 532 -14.35 -12.46 2.25
N LEU A 533 -15.08 -12.09 1.18
CA LEU A 533 -15.51 -13.02 0.14
C LEU A 533 -14.36 -13.50 -0.76
N SER A 534 -13.33 -12.67 -0.96
CA SER A 534 -12.13 -13.05 -1.73
C SER A 534 -11.23 -14.04 -0.98
N SER A 535 -11.31 -14.07 0.35
CA SER A 535 -10.46 -14.90 1.22
C SER A 535 -11.19 -16.07 1.89
N CYS A 536 -12.53 -16.08 1.91
CA CYS A 536 -13.33 -17.09 2.58
C CYS A 536 -14.63 -17.42 1.81
N THR A 537 -14.78 -18.69 1.36
CA THR A 537 -15.96 -19.15 0.61
C THR A 537 -17.07 -19.73 1.48
N LEU A 538 -16.94 -19.67 2.82
CA LEU A 538 -17.89 -20.26 3.76
C LEU A 538 -19.15 -19.42 3.99
N TYR A 539 -19.10 -18.13 3.65
CA TYR A 539 -20.20 -17.20 3.90
C TYR A 539 -21.03 -16.99 2.64
N ASN A 540 -22.35 -17.11 2.78
CA ASN A 540 -23.28 -16.75 1.71
C ASN A 540 -23.31 -15.23 1.55
N GLU A 541 -22.89 -14.74 0.39
CA GLU A 541 -22.87 -13.31 0.05
C GLU A 541 -24.23 -12.64 0.25
N SER A 542 -25.32 -13.34 -0.08
CA SER A 542 -26.69 -12.84 0.13
C SER A 542 -27.01 -12.64 1.61
N ASP A 543 -26.56 -13.55 2.48
CA ASP A 543 -26.82 -13.44 3.93
C ASP A 543 -25.99 -12.33 4.57
N LEU A 544 -24.74 -12.15 4.12
CA LEU A 544 -23.89 -11.04 4.55
C LEU A 544 -24.49 -9.67 4.16
N LYS A 545 -24.90 -9.53 2.89
CA LYS A 545 -25.53 -8.30 2.38
C LYS A 545 -26.86 -7.99 3.04
N THR A 546 -27.63 -9.01 3.44
CA THR A 546 -28.97 -8.81 4.03
C THR A 546 -28.92 -8.58 5.54
N ASN A 547 -28.02 -9.24 6.27
CA ASN A 547 -28.09 -9.28 7.73
C ASN A 547 -26.93 -8.57 8.44
N VAL A 548 -25.76 -8.44 7.80
CA VAL A 548 -24.53 -7.93 8.41
C VAL A 548 -24.21 -6.52 7.91
N VAL A 549 -24.25 -6.30 6.59
CA VAL A 549 -24.02 -5.00 5.95
C VAL A 549 -24.89 -3.89 6.54
N PRO A 550 -26.21 -4.05 6.73
CA PRO A 550 -27.04 -2.98 7.28
C PRO A 550 -26.66 -2.61 8.72
N LYS A 551 -26.25 -3.58 9.54
CA LYS A 551 -25.84 -3.35 10.93
C LYS A 551 -24.47 -2.69 11.03
N LEU A 552 -23.53 -3.06 10.16
CA LEU A 552 -22.22 -2.39 10.07
C LEU A 552 -22.38 -0.94 9.61
N LEU A 553 -23.26 -0.69 8.64
CA LEU A 553 -23.63 0.66 8.21
C LEU A 553 -24.25 1.45 9.36
N GLU A 554 -25.14 0.85 10.15
CA GLU A 554 -25.77 1.51 11.31
C GLU A 554 -24.73 1.91 12.37
N VAL A 555 -23.84 1.01 12.76
CA VAL A 555 -22.76 1.29 13.72
C VAL A 555 -21.82 2.39 13.20
N CYS A 556 -21.44 2.31 11.93
CA CYS A 556 -20.60 3.32 11.30
C CYS A 556 -21.27 4.70 11.27
N LYS A 557 -22.57 4.75 10.94
CA LYS A 557 -23.36 6.00 10.88
C LYS A 557 -23.58 6.61 12.27
N GLN A 558 -23.77 5.80 13.31
CA GLN A 558 -23.89 6.26 14.70
C GLN A 558 -22.59 6.89 15.23
N GLY A 559 -21.42 6.42 14.78
CA GLY A 559 -20.13 7.04 15.11
C GLY A 559 -19.89 8.43 14.49
N ALA A 560 -20.73 8.83 13.52
CA ALA A 560 -20.64 10.09 12.78
C ALA A 560 -21.73 11.11 13.18
N ASP A 561 -22.59 10.78 14.16
CA ASP A 561 -23.74 11.62 14.51
C ASP A 561 -23.30 12.88 15.30
N MET A 562 -23.53 14.05 14.72
CA MET A 562 -23.16 15.37 15.28
C MET A 562 -24.21 15.93 16.25
N ASP A 563 -25.35 15.24 16.41
CA ASP A 563 -26.52 15.79 17.09
C ASP A 563 -26.66 15.22 18.51
N THR A 564 -25.89 15.76 19.45
CA THR A 564 -26.23 15.62 20.88
C THR A 564 -26.27 16.98 21.55
N SER A 565 -27.45 17.28 22.10
CA SER A 565 -27.88 18.51 22.78
C SER A 565 -27.14 18.85 24.09
N SER A 566 -25.93 18.31 24.27
CA SER A 566 -25.07 18.54 25.45
C SER A 566 -23.67 19.05 25.11
N GLY A 567 -23.47 19.62 23.91
CA GLY A 567 -22.25 20.39 23.58
C GLY A 567 -20.93 19.59 23.63
N LEU A 568 -21.03 18.25 23.70
CA LEU A 568 -19.91 17.34 23.94
C LEU A 568 -19.74 16.35 22.78
N VAL A 569 -19.68 16.84 21.54
CA VAL A 569 -18.94 16.16 20.47
C VAL A 569 -18.35 17.24 19.56
N ARG A 570 -17.07 17.57 19.73
CA ARG A 570 -16.28 18.15 18.65
C ARG A 570 -15.51 17.02 17.98
N TYR A 571 -15.80 16.84 16.70
CA TYR A 571 -15.19 15.94 15.71
C TYR A 571 -15.68 14.48 15.69
N PRO A 572 -16.25 14.01 14.57
CA PRO A 572 -16.44 12.59 14.34
C PRO A 572 -15.06 11.92 14.16
N LEU A 573 -14.78 10.95 15.02
CA LEU A 573 -13.54 10.18 15.04
C LEU A 573 -13.57 9.12 13.92
N PRO A 574 -12.51 9.00 13.08
CA PRO A 574 -12.30 7.81 12.25
C PRO A 574 -12.06 6.54 13.07
N VAL A 575 -11.76 6.67 14.36
CA VAL A 575 -11.30 5.59 15.25
C VAL A 575 -12.46 4.78 15.87
N LEU A 576 -13.68 5.32 15.92
CA LEU A 576 -14.81 4.62 16.57
C LEU A 576 -15.43 3.52 15.71
N ILE A 577 -15.13 3.49 14.40
CA ILE A 577 -15.65 2.46 13.50
C ILE A 577 -14.94 1.11 13.75
N ASN A 578 -13.66 1.11 14.15
CA ASN A 578 -12.89 -0.12 14.36
C ASN A 578 -13.12 -0.79 15.73
N THR A 579 -13.50 -0.04 16.77
CA THR A 579 -13.70 -0.63 18.11
C THR A 579 -15.04 -1.37 18.28
N GLY A 580 -15.99 -1.17 17.37
CA GLY A 580 -17.27 -1.87 17.36
C GLY A 580 -17.20 -3.30 16.81
N ALA A 581 -16.18 -3.62 16.00
CA ALA A 581 -16.01 -4.93 15.38
C ALA A 581 -15.41 -5.98 16.32
N SER A 582 -14.57 -5.59 17.29
CA SER A 582 -13.96 -6.52 18.27
C SER A 582 -14.92 -7.06 19.34
N ARG A 583 -16.23 -6.78 19.24
CA ARG A 583 -17.25 -7.33 20.16
C ARG A 583 -18.36 -8.13 19.45
N MET A 584 -18.19 -8.54 18.20
CA MET A 584 -19.10 -9.47 17.52
C MET A 584 -18.38 -10.69 16.94
#